data_AF-A0A2U1J1U3-F1
#
_entry.id   AF-A0A2U1J1U3-F1
#
_cell.length_a   1.000
_cell.length_b   1.000
_cell.length_c   1.000
_cell.angle_alpha   90.00
_cell.angle_beta   90.00
_cell.angle_gamma   90.00
#
_symmetry.space_group_name_H-M   'P 1'
#
loop_
_entity.id
_entity.type
_entity.pdbx_description
1 polymer ?
#
loop_
_entity_poly.entity_id
_entity_poly.type
_entity_poly.pdbx_seq_one_letter_code
_entity_poly.pdbx_strand_id
1 'polypeptide(L)'
;MEINVTSFCFHERWNLFYFSTGEFSFVYDCGRDFIENSFGEEKNDEDYFYEVWNNLELVNWAKVDFILISCHEQVHMLPLITECTDFNGKVYITESAKEYSRYYLQEKLLIDKNRSLNAFDILLQMKILNTDSYDQTTFSEIFNTPNSISLELIDDCFEKLTSVYYNTVFYPESFVKVHCKSSGYSIGSANWSVEYKGKKIVLIGASSTVPGLHSQEFDKSIFNDAEICLVSSMQIPLIDTPQPDTLKTFSQLFQQITSSIKLKGTSIIVCNPLGITYDLLEGINNHLNASNIPGSQYWFVSPVAEKTIQFGNIMGEW
;
A
#
# COMPACT_ATOMS: atom_id res chain seq x y z
N MET A 1 16.17 27.80 -4.23
CA MET A 1 14.92 27.14 -3.80
C MET A 1 15.25 26.43 -2.52
N GLU A 2 14.64 26.85 -1.44
CA GLU A 2 14.74 26.15 -0.17
C GLU A 2 13.49 25.26 -0.10
N ILE A 3 13.68 23.98 -0.36
CA ILE A 3 12.61 22.98 -0.24
C ILE A 3 12.77 22.40 1.15
N ASN A 4 11.77 22.63 1.99
CA ASN A 4 11.70 21.98 3.28
C ASN A 4 10.93 20.68 3.09
N VAL A 5 11.62 19.56 3.33
CA VAL A 5 11.00 18.24 3.37
C VAL A 5 10.86 17.86 4.84
N THR A 6 9.62 17.72 5.29
CA THR A 6 9.29 17.19 6.60
C THR A 6 8.79 15.77 6.41
N SER A 7 9.61 14.81 6.83
CA SER A 7 9.18 13.42 6.91
C SER A 7 8.37 13.22 8.18
N PHE A 8 7.18 12.67 8.02
CA PHE A 8 6.30 12.29 9.10
C PHE A 8 6.36 10.76 9.30
N CYS A 9 7.56 10.27 9.61
CA CYS A 9 7.82 8.87 9.95
C CYS A 9 7.69 8.64 11.46
N PHE A 10 6.47 8.64 11.98
CA PHE A 10 6.24 8.36 13.41
C PHE A 10 6.48 6.88 13.70
N HIS A 11 7.38 6.60 14.65
CA HIS A 11 7.80 5.24 15.02
C HIS A 11 8.25 4.37 13.82
N GLU A 12 8.79 4.99 12.75
CA GLU A 12 9.26 4.29 11.53
C GLU A 12 8.18 3.49 10.77
N ARG A 13 6.90 3.81 10.98
CA ARG A 13 5.80 3.02 10.40
C ARG A 13 5.02 3.73 9.29
N TRP A 14 5.11 5.05 9.16
CA TRP A 14 4.27 5.79 8.22
C TRP A 14 5.09 6.45 7.13
N ASN A 15 4.59 6.36 5.90
CA ASN A 15 5.13 6.99 4.71
C ASN A 15 4.22 8.18 4.37
N LEU A 16 4.62 9.34 4.89
CA LEU A 16 4.00 10.62 4.59
C LEU A 16 5.10 11.67 4.57
N PHE A 17 5.36 12.23 3.39
CA PHE A 17 6.40 13.22 3.19
C PHE A 17 5.75 14.55 2.79
N TYR A 18 5.83 15.54 3.66
CA TYR A 18 5.32 16.88 3.39
C TYR A 18 6.43 17.76 2.83
N PHE A 19 6.18 18.35 1.68
CA PHE A 19 7.09 19.25 1.00
C PHE A 19 6.53 20.66 1.04
N SER A 20 7.37 21.63 1.40
CA SER A 20 7.00 23.04 1.36
C SER A 20 8.09 23.89 0.72
N THR A 21 7.66 24.80 -0.14
CA THR A 21 8.55 25.69 -0.92
C THR A 21 8.27 27.18 -0.63
N GLY A 22 7.37 27.48 0.31
CA GLY A 22 6.87 28.83 0.60
C GLY A 22 5.77 29.33 -0.35
N GLU A 23 5.75 28.86 -1.61
CA GLU A 23 4.71 29.20 -2.60
C GLU A 23 3.65 28.11 -2.76
N PHE A 24 4.03 26.85 -2.55
CA PHE A 24 3.13 25.71 -2.58
C PHE A 24 3.63 24.62 -1.61
N SER A 25 2.74 23.72 -1.24
CA SER A 25 3.05 22.52 -0.50
C SER A 25 2.34 21.31 -1.06
N PHE A 26 2.97 20.15 -0.95
CA PHE A 26 2.37 18.89 -1.39
C PHE A 26 2.79 17.75 -0.48
N VAL A 27 1.99 16.69 -0.51
CA VAL A 27 2.31 15.45 0.20
C VAL A 27 2.65 14.36 -0.80
N TYR A 28 3.66 13.56 -0.46
CA TYR A 28 4.00 12.34 -1.17
C TYR A 28 3.75 11.15 -0.26
N ASP A 29 2.91 10.23 -0.73
CA ASP A 29 2.40 9.05 -0.03
C ASP A 29 1.62 9.35 1.26
N CYS A 30 0.69 8.45 1.58
CA CYS A 30 -0.17 8.52 2.77
C CYS A 30 -0.33 7.13 3.41
N GLY A 31 0.71 6.30 3.26
CA GLY A 31 0.66 4.89 3.62
C GLY A 31 1.42 4.53 4.87
N ARG A 32 1.47 3.23 5.11
CA ARG A 32 2.23 2.61 6.20
C ARG A 32 3.34 1.75 5.63
N ASP A 33 4.57 1.95 6.10
CA ASP A 33 5.70 1.08 5.82
C ASP A 33 5.53 -0.24 6.57
N PHE A 34 5.69 -1.35 5.85
CA PHE A 34 5.49 -2.70 6.37
C PHE A 34 6.79 -3.18 7.03
N ILE A 35 7.18 -2.58 8.15
CA ILE A 35 8.13 -3.24 9.04
C ILE A 35 7.32 -4.23 9.85
N GLU A 36 7.52 -5.53 9.58
CA GLU A 36 6.96 -6.60 10.40
C GLU A 36 7.20 -6.28 11.86
N ASN A 37 6.12 -6.13 12.62
CA ASN A 37 6.23 -6.25 14.06
C ASN A 37 6.80 -7.65 14.30
N SER A 38 8.04 -7.70 14.78
CA SER A 38 8.55 -8.78 15.58
C SER A 38 7.41 -9.29 16.47
N PHE A 39 6.99 -10.53 16.30
CA PHE A 39 5.98 -11.19 17.12
C PHE A 39 6.18 -10.81 18.60
N GLY A 40 5.35 -9.91 19.16
CA GLY A 40 5.61 -9.43 20.52
C GLY A 40 4.78 -8.27 21.07
N GLU A 41 4.30 -7.33 20.25
CA GLU A 41 3.50 -6.19 20.77
C GLU A 41 2.16 -6.06 20.03
N GLU A 42 1.14 -6.73 20.57
CA GLU A 42 -0.27 -6.48 20.27
C GLU A 42 -0.66 -5.14 20.92
N LYS A 43 -0.54 -4.03 20.18
CA LYS A 43 -1.28 -2.81 20.52
C LYS A 43 -2.73 -2.95 20.03
N ASN A 44 -3.68 -2.47 20.83
CA ASN A 44 -5.11 -2.45 20.48
C ASN A 44 -5.37 -1.50 19.30
N ASP A 45 -6.39 -1.78 18.49
CA ASP A 45 -6.76 -0.95 17.32
C ASP A 45 -7.09 0.52 17.67
N GLU A 46 -7.53 0.79 18.91
CA GLU A 46 -7.76 2.17 19.41
C GLU A 46 -6.47 2.99 19.50
N ASP A 47 -5.35 2.38 19.90
CA ASP A 47 -4.05 3.06 19.95
C ASP A 47 -3.59 3.45 18.53
N TYR A 48 -3.92 2.63 17.53
CA TYR A 48 -3.60 2.89 16.13
C TYR A 48 -4.35 4.09 15.56
N PHE A 49 -5.67 4.18 15.78
CA PHE A 49 -6.46 5.32 15.30
C PHE A 49 -6.07 6.63 16.00
N TYR A 50 -5.77 6.57 17.29
CA TYR A 50 -5.29 7.72 18.04
C TYR A 50 -3.92 8.21 17.51
N GLU A 51 -2.99 7.29 17.20
CA GLU A 51 -1.71 7.62 16.56
C GLU A 51 -1.92 8.29 15.18
N VAL A 52 -2.80 7.76 14.33
CA VAL A 52 -3.09 8.35 13.01
C VAL A 52 -3.66 9.76 13.14
N TRP A 53 -4.63 9.98 14.02
CA TRP A 53 -5.28 11.29 14.14
C TRP A 53 -4.31 12.37 14.63
N ASN A 54 -3.50 12.07 15.64
CA ASN A 54 -2.45 12.98 16.12
C ASN A 54 -1.45 13.34 15.01
N ASN A 55 -1.14 12.40 14.12
CA ASN A 55 -0.24 12.65 12.99
C ASN A 55 -0.86 13.61 11.97
N LEU A 56 -2.16 13.48 11.72
CA LEU A 56 -2.88 14.36 10.80
C LEU A 56 -2.94 15.80 11.33
N GLU A 57 -3.08 16.00 12.65
CA GLU A 57 -3.12 17.34 13.25
C GLU A 57 -1.82 18.14 13.12
N LEU A 58 -0.69 17.49 12.83
CA LEU A 58 0.60 18.15 12.62
C LEU A 58 0.72 18.85 11.27
N VAL A 59 -0.17 18.53 10.33
CA VAL A 59 -0.19 19.11 8.99
C VAL A 59 -1.37 20.06 8.87
N ASN A 60 -1.12 21.27 8.37
CA ASN A 60 -2.21 22.18 7.98
C ASN A 60 -2.73 21.79 6.60
N TRP A 61 -3.70 20.87 6.57
CA TRP A 61 -4.27 20.29 5.35
C TRP A 61 -4.93 21.30 4.40
N ALA A 62 -5.43 22.43 4.92
CA ALA A 62 -5.97 23.52 4.11
C ALA A 62 -4.92 24.20 3.21
N LYS A 63 -3.63 24.00 3.49
CA LYS A 63 -2.51 24.55 2.70
C LYS A 63 -1.86 23.53 1.76
N VAL A 64 -2.26 22.26 1.83
CA VAL A 64 -1.72 21.21 0.95
C VAL A 64 -2.40 21.33 -0.41
N ASP A 65 -1.63 21.71 -1.43
CA ASP A 65 -2.16 21.99 -2.77
C ASP A 65 -2.49 20.69 -3.52
N PHE A 66 -1.66 19.65 -3.33
CA PHE A 66 -1.89 18.34 -3.92
C PHE A 66 -1.20 17.20 -3.18
N ILE A 67 -1.62 15.97 -3.48
CA ILE A 67 -1.05 14.73 -2.96
C ILE A 67 -0.65 13.84 -4.15
N LEU A 68 0.51 13.19 -4.08
CA LEU A 68 0.96 12.18 -5.04
C LEU A 68 1.06 10.82 -4.35
N ILE A 69 0.48 9.77 -4.95
CA ILE A 69 0.50 8.41 -4.43
C ILE A 69 1.35 7.50 -5.30
N SER A 70 2.33 6.81 -4.72
CA SER A 70 3.28 5.96 -5.45
C SER A 70 2.72 4.57 -5.76
N CYS A 71 2.01 3.93 -4.85
CA CYS A 71 1.47 2.59 -5.10
C CYS A 71 0.24 2.28 -4.24
N HIS A 72 -0.35 1.11 -4.47
CA HIS A 72 -1.63 0.73 -3.88
C HIS A 72 -1.59 0.56 -2.36
N GLU A 73 -0.40 0.38 -1.78
CA GLU A 73 -0.20 0.35 -0.34
C GLU A 73 -0.03 1.74 0.29
N GLN A 74 0.06 2.83 -0.49
CA GLN A 74 0.40 4.15 0.05
C GLN A 74 -0.80 5.06 0.36
N VAL A 75 -1.92 4.47 0.80
CA VAL A 75 -3.23 5.16 0.91
C VAL A 75 -3.93 5.03 2.27
N HIS A 76 -3.32 4.41 3.28
CA HIS A 76 -3.99 4.10 4.57
C HIS A 76 -4.64 5.31 5.25
N MET A 77 -4.00 6.47 5.21
CA MET A 77 -4.52 7.70 5.83
C MET A 77 -5.42 8.51 4.88
N LEU A 78 -5.46 8.15 3.61
CA LEU A 78 -6.08 8.96 2.56
C LEU A 78 -7.59 9.19 2.76
N PRO A 79 -8.41 8.21 3.19
CA PRO A 79 -9.81 8.45 3.48
C PRO A 79 -10.01 9.47 4.62
N LEU A 80 -9.19 9.40 5.67
CA LEU A 80 -9.27 10.36 6.77
C LEU A 80 -8.83 11.77 6.34
N ILE A 81 -7.77 11.86 5.53
CA ILE A 81 -7.30 13.14 4.99
C ILE A 81 -8.39 13.81 4.15
N THR A 82 -8.96 13.08 3.21
CA THR A 82 -9.90 13.63 2.22
C THR A 82 -11.31 13.89 2.75
N GLU A 83 -11.75 13.13 3.75
CA GLU A 83 -13.11 13.21 4.29
C GLU A 83 -13.20 13.86 5.67
N CYS A 84 -12.11 13.91 6.43
CA CYS A 84 -12.13 14.35 7.83
C CYS A 84 -11.19 15.53 8.14
N THR A 85 -10.50 16.10 7.14
CA THR A 85 -9.65 17.29 7.31
C THR A 85 -10.06 18.41 6.36
N ASP A 86 -9.44 19.59 6.49
CA ASP A 86 -9.66 20.74 5.60
C ASP A 86 -8.92 20.63 4.24
N PHE A 87 -8.45 19.43 3.88
CA PHE A 87 -7.80 19.20 2.58
C PHE A 87 -8.79 19.46 1.43
N ASN A 88 -8.42 20.38 0.53
CA ASN A 88 -9.22 20.75 -0.65
C ASN A 88 -8.44 20.61 -1.97
N GLY A 89 -7.19 20.12 -1.91
CA GLY A 89 -6.34 19.91 -3.06
C GLY A 89 -6.76 18.70 -3.89
N LYS A 90 -5.97 18.40 -4.94
CA LYS A 90 -6.15 17.19 -5.75
C LYS A 90 -5.20 16.08 -5.32
N VAL A 91 -5.69 14.85 -5.34
CA VAL A 91 -4.87 13.66 -5.16
C VAL A 91 -4.64 13.01 -6.52
N TYR A 92 -3.38 12.78 -6.88
CA TYR A 92 -2.98 12.15 -8.13
C TYR A 92 -2.44 10.75 -7.88
N ILE A 93 -2.96 9.81 -8.65
CA ILE A 93 -2.64 8.39 -8.59
C ILE A 93 -2.83 7.81 -10.00
N THR A 94 -2.14 6.74 -10.35
CA THR A 94 -2.40 6.06 -11.63
C THR A 94 -3.78 5.41 -11.62
N GLU A 95 -4.38 5.23 -12.80
CA GLU A 95 -5.71 4.62 -12.91
C GLU A 95 -5.77 3.20 -12.31
N SER A 96 -4.76 2.38 -12.60
CA SER A 96 -4.70 1.02 -12.06
C SER A 96 -4.41 1.01 -10.55
N ALA A 97 -3.50 1.84 -10.04
CA ALA A 97 -3.25 1.92 -8.60
C ALA A 97 -4.47 2.49 -7.84
N LYS A 98 -5.28 3.35 -8.44
CA LYS A 98 -6.52 3.86 -7.84
C LYS A 98 -7.47 2.72 -7.45
N GLU A 99 -7.78 1.84 -8.38
CA GLU A 99 -8.69 0.73 -8.12
C GLU A 99 -8.08 -0.31 -7.16
N TYR A 100 -6.80 -0.64 -7.34
CA TYR A 100 -6.12 -1.55 -6.42
C TYR A 100 -6.04 -1.01 -4.99
N SER A 101 -5.79 0.28 -4.82
CA SER A 101 -5.80 0.96 -3.52
C SER A 101 -7.17 0.86 -2.84
N ARG A 102 -8.26 1.03 -3.61
CA ARG A 102 -9.63 0.87 -3.09
C ARG A 102 -9.81 -0.54 -2.53
N TYR A 103 -9.48 -1.56 -3.32
CA TYR A 103 -9.57 -2.96 -2.88
C TYR A 103 -8.63 -3.29 -1.72
N TYR A 104 -7.44 -2.69 -1.68
CA TYR A 104 -6.49 -2.86 -0.59
C TYR A 104 -7.07 -2.42 0.76
N LEU A 105 -7.72 -1.26 0.80
CA LEU A 105 -8.37 -0.76 2.02
C LEU A 105 -9.63 -1.56 2.37
N GLN A 106 -10.45 -1.92 1.38
CA GLN A 106 -11.63 -2.75 1.59
C GLN A 106 -11.26 -4.13 2.15
N GLU A 107 -10.23 -4.78 1.60
CA GLU A 107 -9.72 -6.07 2.10
C GLU A 107 -9.39 -5.98 3.59
N LYS A 108 -8.58 -5.00 4.00
CA LYS A 108 -8.18 -4.83 5.40
C LYS A 108 -9.39 -4.65 6.29
N LEU A 109 -10.29 -3.74 5.93
CA LEU A 109 -11.49 -3.47 6.70
C LEU A 109 -12.39 -4.71 6.83
N LEU A 110 -12.53 -5.50 5.75
CA LEU A 110 -13.34 -6.71 5.74
C LEU A 110 -12.69 -7.85 6.53
N ILE A 111 -11.37 -8.02 6.46
CA ILE A 111 -10.65 -8.96 7.32
C ILE A 111 -10.83 -8.58 8.78
N ASP A 112 -10.62 -7.32 9.14
CA ASP A 112 -10.72 -6.86 10.52
C ASP A 112 -12.14 -7.00 11.07
N LYS A 113 -13.18 -6.70 10.28
CA LYS A 113 -14.57 -6.97 10.67
C LYS A 113 -14.85 -8.46 10.88
N ASN A 114 -14.23 -9.33 10.08
CA ASN A 114 -14.39 -10.78 10.17
C ASN A 114 -13.45 -11.43 11.22
N ARG A 115 -12.56 -10.67 11.88
CA ARG A 115 -11.79 -11.13 13.05
C ARG A 115 -12.65 -11.30 14.31
N SER A 116 -13.95 -11.02 14.24
CA SER A 116 -14.92 -11.39 15.27
C SER A 116 -14.85 -12.90 15.56
N LEU A 117 -14.55 -13.23 16.83
CA LEU A 117 -14.20 -14.54 17.41
C LEU A 117 -12.72 -14.93 17.34
N ASN A 118 -11.82 -14.02 17.71
CA ASN A 118 -10.47 -14.45 18.09
C ASN A 118 -10.52 -15.17 19.45
N ALA A 119 -9.65 -16.18 19.62
CA ALA A 119 -9.55 -17.01 20.82
C ALA A 119 -9.42 -16.22 22.14
N PHE A 120 -9.05 -14.94 22.08
CA PHE A 120 -9.04 -14.00 23.18
C PHE A 120 -10.45 -13.71 23.72
N ASP A 121 -11.47 -13.57 22.86
CA ASP A 121 -12.87 -13.38 23.29
C ASP A 121 -13.41 -14.62 23.99
N ILE A 122 -12.99 -15.81 23.54
CA ILE A 122 -13.29 -17.10 24.20
C ILE A 122 -12.56 -17.18 25.55
N LEU A 123 -11.28 -16.80 25.61
CA LEU A 123 -10.50 -16.78 26.85
C LEU A 123 -11.02 -15.74 27.85
N LEU A 124 -11.52 -14.61 27.37
CA LEU A 124 -12.09 -13.51 28.16
C LEU A 124 -13.49 -13.88 28.65
N GLN A 125 -14.34 -14.50 27.82
CA GLN A 125 -15.61 -15.10 28.27
C GLN A 125 -15.40 -16.17 29.35
N MET A 126 -14.33 -16.97 29.24
CA MET A 126 -13.96 -17.95 30.27
C MET A 126 -13.44 -17.31 31.56
N LYS A 127 -12.80 -16.13 31.49
CA LYS A 127 -12.38 -15.34 32.67
C LYS A 127 -13.55 -14.60 33.34
N ILE A 128 -14.48 -14.06 32.55
CA ILE A 128 -15.66 -13.31 33.02
C ILE A 128 -16.62 -14.22 33.82
N LEU A 129 -16.67 -15.52 33.52
CA LEU A 129 -17.42 -16.50 34.32
C LEU A 129 -16.83 -16.75 35.72
N ASN A 130 -15.67 -16.17 36.07
CA ASN A 130 -14.99 -16.35 37.36
C ASN A 130 -14.80 -15.05 38.16
N THR A 131 -15.41 -13.94 37.74
CA THR A 131 -15.30 -12.67 38.48
C THR A 131 -16.66 -12.03 38.65
N ASP A 132 -17.23 -12.21 39.84
CA ASP A 132 -18.35 -11.39 40.31
C ASP A 132 -17.87 -9.94 40.45
N SER A 133 -18.63 -9.01 39.87
CA SER A 133 -18.49 -7.54 39.91
C SER A 133 -17.58 -6.89 38.86
N TYR A 134 -18.19 -6.43 37.76
CA TYR A 134 -17.85 -5.13 37.17
C TYR A 134 -19.00 -4.55 36.34
N ASP A 135 -19.16 -3.23 36.40
CA ASP A 135 -20.28 -2.43 35.87
C ASP A 135 -20.49 -2.59 34.36
N GLN A 136 -21.76 -2.73 33.95
CA GLN A 136 -22.22 -2.98 32.57
C GLN A 136 -22.32 -1.72 31.69
N THR A 137 -21.72 -0.59 32.08
CA THR A 137 -21.95 0.70 31.41
C THR A 137 -20.89 1.15 30.39
N THR A 138 -19.97 0.28 29.95
CA THR A 138 -18.85 0.72 29.08
C THR A 138 -18.70 0.01 27.74
N PHE A 139 -19.65 -0.82 27.31
CA PHE A 139 -19.47 -1.60 26.06
C PHE A 139 -20.20 -1.04 24.83
N SER A 140 -21.25 -0.23 25.00
CA SER A 140 -22.03 0.30 23.87
C SER A 140 -21.47 1.61 23.28
N GLU A 141 -20.53 2.27 23.95
CA GLU A 141 -19.91 3.52 23.47
C GLU A 141 -18.60 3.28 22.71
N ILE A 142 -17.94 2.14 22.91
CA ILE A 142 -16.64 1.80 22.28
C ILE A 142 -16.78 1.56 20.76
N PHE A 143 -17.93 1.06 20.30
CA PHE A 143 -18.17 0.75 18.88
C PHE A 143 -18.82 1.89 18.07
N ASN A 144 -19.03 3.06 18.69
CA ASN A 144 -19.51 4.27 18.00
C ASN A 144 -18.46 5.39 18.08
N THR A 145 -17.21 5.09 17.72
CA THR A 145 -16.22 6.15 17.49
C THR A 145 -16.53 6.86 16.17
N PRO A 146 -16.71 8.20 16.16
CA PRO A 146 -17.05 8.98 14.96
C PRO A 146 -15.99 8.97 13.84
N ASN A 147 -14.87 8.24 14.01
CA ASN A 147 -13.67 8.34 13.18
C ASN A 147 -13.17 6.98 12.63
N SER A 148 -14.02 5.95 12.59
CA SER A 148 -13.64 4.65 12.01
C SER A 148 -13.72 4.66 10.48
N ILE A 149 -12.69 4.15 9.80
CA ILE A 149 -12.71 4.00 8.33
C ILE A 149 -13.82 3.02 7.96
N SER A 150 -14.79 3.49 7.16
CA SER A 150 -15.91 2.68 6.65
C SER A 150 -15.74 2.39 5.15
N LEU A 151 -16.55 1.46 4.61
CA LEU A 151 -16.57 1.22 3.16
C LEU A 151 -17.07 2.47 2.39
N GLU A 152 -18.06 3.16 2.95
CA GLU A 152 -18.60 4.41 2.39
C GLU A 152 -17.54 5.51 2.35
N LEU A 153 -16.77 5.68 3.44
CA LEU A 153 -15.67 6.64 3.52
C LEU A 153 -14.58 6.36 2.48
N ILE A 154 -14.26 5.07 2.28
CA ILE A 154 -13.33 4.64 1.23
C ILE A 154 -13.91 5.00 -0.14
N ASP A 155 -15.16 4.68 -0.42
CA ASP A 155 -15.74 4.97 -1.73
C ASP A 155 -15.79 6.49 -2.02
N ASP A 156 -16.23 7.30 -1.05
CA ASP A 156 -16.26 8.77 -1.15
C ASP A 156 -14.88 9.38 -1.40
N CYS A 157 -13.86 8.93 -0.67
CA CYS A 157 -12.46 9.32 -0.88
C CYS A 157 -12.01 9.00 -2.32
N PHE A 158 -12.33 7.80 -2.81
CA PHE A 158 -11.85 7.32 -4.09
C PHE A 158 -12.53 7.98 -5.29
N GLU A 159 -13.77 8.46 -5.15
CA GLU A 159 -14.44 9.27 -6.17
C GLU A 159 -13.73 10.62 -6.42
N LYS A 160 -13.02 11.16 -5.42
CA LYS A 160 -12.30 12.45 -5.53
C LYS A 160 -10.91 12.34 -6.16
N LEU A 161 -10.34 11.14 -6.27
CA LEU A 161 -8.96 10.95 -6.76
C LEU A 161 -8.87 11.16 -8.28
N THR A 162 -7.83 11.88 -8.70
CA THR A 162 -7.54 12.15 -10.10
C THR A 162 -6.58 11.10 -10.67
N SER A 163 -7.09 10.32 -11.63
CA SER A 163 -6.28 9.34 -12.36
C SER A 163 -5.30 10.04 -13.32
N VAL A 164 -4.07 9.53 -13.37
CA VAL A 164 -3.05 9.92 -14.36
C VAL A 164 -2.47 8.69 -15.04
N TYR A 165 -1.72 8.90 -16.14
CA TYR A 165 -1.11 7.82 -16.93
C TYR A 165 0.40 7.95 -16.95
N TYR A 166 1.10 6.82 -17.17
CA TYR A 166 2.55 6.88 -17.38
C TYR A 166 2.91 7.76 -18.57
N ASN A 167 4.09 8.38 -18.47
CA ASN A 167 4.62 9.29 -19.49
C ASN A 167 3.74 10.53 -19.74
N THR A 168 2.77 10.80 -18.86
CA THR A 168 2.01 12.05 -18.90
C THR A 168 2.68 13.10 -18.01
N VAL A 169 2.51 14.36 -18.45
CA VAL A 169 2.90 15.55 -17.72
C VAL A 169 1.62 16.30 -17.38
N PHE A 170 1.47 16.68 -16.12
CA PHE A 170 0.35 17.47 -15.65
C PHE A 170 0.84 18.59 -14.73
N TYR A 171 -0.04 19.54 -14.47
CA TYR A 171 0.26 20.76 -13.76
C TYR A 171 -0.75 20.92 -12.62
N PRO A 172 -0.47 20.38 -11.42
CA PRO A 172 -1.33 20.62 -10.25
C PRO A 172 -1.54 22.10 -10.00
N GLU A 173 -0.47 22.86 -10.17
CA GLU A 173 -0.45 24.32 -10.17
C GLU A 173 0.15 24.82 -11.48
N SER A 174 -0.24 26.03 -11.91
CA SER A 174 0.19 26.60 -13.20
C SER A 174 1.72 26.68 -13.40
N PHE A 175 2.47 26.68 -12.30
CA PHE A 175 3.92 26.80 -12.25
C PHE A 175 4.64 25.54 -11.73
N VAL A 176 3.91 24.46 -11.44
CA VAL A 176 4.47 23.18 -10.97
C VAL A 176 4.19 22.11 -12.02
N LYS A 177 5.24 21.48 -12.53
CA LYS A 177 5.15 20.45 -13.56
C LYS A 177 5.44 19.09 -12.97
N VAL A 178 4.51 18.15 -13.07
CA VAL A 178 4.65 16.80 -12.51
C VAL A 178 4.65 15.77 -13.63
N HIS A 179 5.56 14.80 -13.55
CA HIS A 179 5.62 13.67 -14.49
C HIS A 179 5.42 12.36 -13.73
N CYS A 180 4.63 11.47 -14.32
CA CYS A 180 4.39 10.12 -13.81
C CYS A 180 5.16 9.09 -14.65
N LYS A 181 5.94 8.23 -14.00
CA LYS A 181 6.73 7.15 -14.64
C LYS A 181 6.52 5.83 -13.91
N SER A 182 6.64 4.70 -14.61
CA SER A 182 6.53 3.39 -13.98
C SER A 182 7.65 3.17 -12.94
N SER A 183 7.29 2.65 -11.77
CA SER A 183 8.26 2.20 -10.76
C SER A 183 8.61 0.71 -10.87
N GLY A 184 7.92 -0.04 -11.74
CA GLY A 184 8.17 -1.47 -11.95
C GLY A 184 7.93 -2.37 -10.73
N TYR A 185 7.23 -1.89 -9.70
CA TYR A 185 7.03 -2.59 -8.43
C TYR A 185 5.72 -3.39 -8.32
N SER A 186 4.62 -2.82 -8.79
CA SER A 186 3.31 -3.46 -8.90
C SER A 186 2.52 -2.83 -10.04
N ILE A 187 1.42 -3.46 -10.47
CA ILE A 187 0.55 -2.90 -11.50
C ILE A 187 0.09 -1.49 -11.08
N GLY A 188 0.43 -0.50 -11.89
CA GLY A 188 0.11 0.91 -11.62
C GLY A 188 1.07 1.65 -10.71
N SER A 189 2.09 1.02 -10.14
CA SER A 189 3.01 1.71 -9.25
C SER A 189 3.86 2.76 -10.00
N ALA A 190 3.96 3.95 -9.43
CA ALA A 190 4.52 5.12 -10.07
C ALA A 190 5.61 5.80 -9.25
N ASN A 191 6.62 6.28 -9.97
CA ASN A 191 7.58 7.26 -9.50
C ASN A 191 7.24 8.62 -10.10
N TRP A 192 7.48 9.67 -9.32
CA TRP A 192 7.07 11.02 -9.68
C TRP A 192 8.26 11.92 -9.80
N SER A 193 8.21 12.87 -10.74
CA SER A 193 9.12 14.01 -10.70
C SER A 193 8.36 15.31 -10.65
N VAL A 194 8.71 16.17 -9.70
CA VAL A 194 8.14 17.49 -9.50
C VAL A 194 9.18 18.53 -9.92
N GLU A 195 8.83 19.31 -10.93
CA GLU A 195 9.67 20.35 -11.51
C GLU A 195 9.07 21.73 -11.21
N TYR A 196 9.88 22.60 -10.59
CA TYR A 196 9.48 23.96 -10.24
C TYR A 196 10.68 24.91 -10.31
N LYS A 197 10.49 26.09 -10.91
CA LYS A 197 11.55 27.09 -11.16
C LYS A 197 12.82 26.50 -11.79
N GLY A 198 12.64 25.56 -12.72
CA GLY A 198 13.73 24.86 -13.43
C GLY A 198 14.49 23.84 -12.57
N LYS A 199 13.98 23.53 -11.36
CA LYS A 199 14.55 22.52 -10.48
C LYS A 199 13.69 21.27 -10.45
N LYS A 200 14.31 20.10 -10.58
CA LYS A 200 13.61 18.81 -10.62
C LYS A 200 13.94 17.97 -9.40
N ILE A 201 12.88 17.59 -8.68
CA ILE A 201 12.91 16.61 -7.59
C ILE A 201 12.33 15.32 -8.12
N VAL A 202 12.98 14.21 -7.84
CA VAL A 202 12.48 12.87 -8.12
C VAL A 202 12.06 12.22 -6.81
N LEU A 203 10.88 11.61 -6.80
CA LEU A 203 10.28 10.90 -5.69
C LEU A 203 10.19 9.43 -6.09
N ILE A 204 11.00 8.60 -5.42
CA ILE A 204 11.07 7.16 -5.64
C ILE A 204 10.43 6.47 -4.45
N GLY A 205 9.31 5.80 -4.69
CA GLY A 205 8.62 4.97 -3.70
C GLY A 205 9.00 3.52 -3.86
N ALA A 206 8.08 2.61 -3.52
CA ALA A 206 8.24 1.19 -3.82
C ALA A 206 8.53 1.00 -5.32
N SER A 207 9.73 0.52 -5.60
CA SER A 207 10.30 0.40 -6.94
C SER A 207 11.07 -0.90 -7.08
N SER A 208 10.99 -1.55 -8.24
CA SER A 208 11.74 -2.78 -8.53
C SER A 208 12.38 -2.70 -9.91
N THR A 209 13.63 -3.14 -10.00
CA THR A 209 14.36 -3.28 -11.26
C THR A 209 14.43 -4.73 -11.74
N VAL A 210 13.73 -5.64 -11.06
CA VAL A 210 13.64 -7.05 -11.45
C VAL A 210 12.81 -7.14 -12.74
N PRO A 211 13.38 -7.64 -13.85
CA PRO A 211 12.67 -7.69 -15.13
C PRO A 211 11.60 -8.78 -15.13
N GLY A 212 10.55 -8.58 -15.93
CA GLY A 212 9.53 -9.59 -16.21
C GLY A 212 8.58 -9.92 -15.06
N LEU A 213 8.46 -9.04 -14.06
CA LEU A 213 7.41 -9.14 -13.03
C LEU A 213 6.07 -8.61 -13.56
N HIS A 214 6.06 -7.42 -14.16
CA HIS A 214 4.85 -6.76 -14.67
C HIS A 214 5.07 -6.26 -16.10
N SER A 215 4.00 -5.83 -16.77
CA SER A 215 4.07 -5.39 -18.17
C SER A 215 4.95 -4.15 -18.36
N GLN A 216 5.00 -3.23 -17.38
CA GLN A 216 5.84 -2.05 -17.43
C GLN A 216 7.01 -2.11 -16.43
N GLU A 217 8.23 -2.06 -16.96
CA GLU A 217 9.46 -2.01 -16.15
C GLU A 217 9.69 -0.62 -15.53
N PHE A 218 10.61 -0.56 -14.56
CA PHE A 218 11.09 0.70 -13.99
C PHE A 218 11.67 1.62 -15.07
N ASP A 219 11.12 2.83 -15.20
CA ASP A 219 11.59 3.80 -16.17
C ASP A 219 12.72 4.68 -15.60
N LYS A 220 13.96 4.35 -16.00
CA LYS A 220 15.18 5.06 -15.59
C LYS A 220 15.24 6.52 -16.06
N SER A 221 14.46 6.91 -17.07
CA SER A 221 14.43 8.30 -17.56
C SER A 221 13.88 9.28 -16.53
N ILE A 222 13.23 8.81 -15.45
CA ILE A 222 12.77 9.65 -14.35
C ILE A 222 13.92 10.47 -13.74
N PHE A 223 15.15 9.94 -13.73
CA PHE A 223 16.32 10.58 -13.13
C PHE A 223 16.98 11.66 -14.00
N ASN A 224 16.61 11.77 -15.28
CA ASN A 224 17.21 12.75 -16.19
C ASN A 224 17.04 14.16 -15.62
N ASP A 225 18.14 14.91 -15.48
CA ASP A 225 18.18 16.28 -14.97
C ASP A 225 17.66 16.45 -13.53
N ALA A 226 17.60 15.38 -12.73
CA ALA A 226 17.21 15.44 -11.33
C ALA A 226 18.31 16.08 -10.46
N GLU A 227 17.95 17.08 -9.66
CA GLU A 227 18.87 17.69 -8.68
C GLU A 227 18.76 17.01 -7.31
N ILE A 228 17.56 16.56 -6.95
CA ILE A 228 17.25 15.93 -5.67
C ILE A 228 16.49 14.65 -5.95
N CYS A 229 16.86 13.57 -5.28
CA CYS A 229 16.13 12.31 -5.28
C CYS A 229 15.77 11.98 -3.84
N LEU A 230 14.47 11.90 -3.55
CA LEU A 230 13.96 11.29 -2.33
C LEU A 230 13.63 9.83 -2.63
N VAL A 231 14.18 8.93 -1.84
CA VAL A 231 13.93 7.50 -1.94
C VAL A 231 13.31 7.04 -0.63
N SER A 232 12.12 6.45 -0.72
CA SER A 232 11.43 5.79 0.39
C SER A 232 11.37 4.27 0.16
N SER A 233 10.90 3.52 1.17
CA SER A 233 10.68 2.06 1.10
C SER A 233 11.90 1.25 0.62
N MET A 234 13.09 1.59 1.13
CA MET A 234 14.31 0.84 0.83
C MET A 234 14.36 -0.47 1.62
N GLN A 235 14.66 -1.57 0.94
CA GLN A 235 15.07 -2.80 1.61
C GLN A 235 16.48 -2.62 2.18
N ILE A 236 16.62 -2.72 3.50
CA ILE A 236 17.93 -2.71 4.16
C ILE A 236 18.58 -4.08 3.91
N PRO A 237 19.74 -4.15 3.22
CA PRO A 237 20.45 -5.40 3.09
C PRO A 237 20.90 -5.87 4.49
N LEU A 238 20.46 -7.05 4.88
CA LEU A 238 20.97 -7.72 6.08
C LEU A 238 22.49 -7.90 5.91
N ILE A 239 23.26 -7.26 6.79
CA ILE A 239 24.70 -6.98 6.67
C ILE A 239 25.57 -8.23 6.39
N ASP A 240 25.07 -9.42 6.70
CA ASP A 240 25.80 -10.70 6.58
C ASP A 240 25.14 -11.75 5.68
N THR A 241 24.06 -11.42 4.96
CA THR A 241 23.43 -12.35 4.01
C THR A 241 23.45 -11.74 2.61
N PRO A 242 24.03 -12.43 1.61
CA PRO A 242 23.84 -12.03 0.22
C PRO A 242 22.34 -11.91 -0.04
N GLN A 243 21.87 -10.76 -0.53
CA GLN A 243 20.47 -10.65 -0.90
C GLN A 243 20.16 -11.76 -1.90
N PRO A 244 19.17 -12.62 -1.61
CA PRO A 244 18.85 -13.70 -2.50
C PRO A 244 18.33 -13.10 -3.81
N ASP A 245 18.88 -13.56 -4.93
CA ASP A 245 18.35 -13.22 -6.24
C ASP A 245 16.85 -13.56 -6.27
N THR A 246 16.00 -12.54 -6.50
CA THR A 246 14.54 -12.68 -6.48
C THR A 246 14.07 -13.78 -7.42
N LEU A 247 14.64 -13.85 -8.63
CA LEU A 247 14.27 -14.86 -9.63
C LEU A 247 14.70 -16.26 -9.19
N LYS A 248 15.85 -16.36 -8.52
CA LYS A 248 16.30 -17.62 -7.92
C LYS A 248 15.39 -18.06 -6.77
N THR A 249 14.94 -17.12 -5.95
CA THR A 249 14.01 -17.37 -4.84
C THR A 249 12.66 -17.87 -5.37
N PHE A 250 12.13 -17.22 -6.42
CA PHE A 250 10.94 -17.68 -7.13
C PHE A 250 11.11 -19.09 -7.67
N SER A 251 12.22 -19.36 -8.34
CA SER A 251 12.52 -20.69 -8.88
C SER A 251 12.55 -21.76 -7.80
N GLN A 252 13.16 -21.47 -6.64
CA GLN A 252 13.19 -22.38 -5.50
C GLN A 252 11.80 -22.62 -4.90
N LEU A 253 11.02 -21.55 -4.70
CA LEU A 253 9.64 -21.64 -4.22
C LEU A 253 8.78 -22.51 -5.16
N PHE A 254 8.84 -22.26 -6.46
CA PHE A 254 8.06 -23.01 -7.45
C PHE A 254 8.47 -24.49 -7.49
N GLN A 255 9.76 -24.78 -7.32
CA GLN A 255 10.26 -26.15 -7.22
C GLN A 255 9.72 -26.87 -5.97
N GLN A 256 9.66 -26.20 -4.82
CA GLN A 256 9.10 -26.75 -3.58
C GLN A 256 7.61 -27.05 -3.72
N ILE A 257 6.84 -26.10 -4.27
CA ILE A 257 5.40 -26.26 -4.53
C ILE A 257 5.17 -27.45 -5.48
N THR A 258 5.93 -27.52 -6.56
CA THR A 258 5.85 -28.62 -7.53
C THR A 258 6.13 -29.98 -6.89
N SER A 259 7.13 -30.04 -6.02
CA SER A 259 7.50 -31.27 -5.31
C SER A 259 6.38 -31.70 -4.35
N SER A 260 5.77 -30.76 -3.63
CA SER A 260 4.62 -31.01 -2.77
C SER A 260 3.43 -31.58 -3.57
N ILE A 261 3.09 -30.96 -4.70
CA ILE A 261 1.98 -31.40 -5.56
C ILE A 261 2.24 -32.79 -6.17
N LYS A 262 3.47 -33.10 -6.59
CA LYS A 262 3.84 -34.45 -7.08
C LYS A 262 3.62 -35.54 -6.03
N LEU A 263 3.78 -35.19 -4.75
CA LEU A 263 3.52 -36.08 -3.62
C LEU A 263 2.04 -36.09 -3.18
N LYS A 264 1.14 -35.50 -3.99
CA LYS A 264 -0.29 -35.31 -3.69
C LYS A 264 -0.54 -34.46 -2.44
N GLY A 265 0.41 -33.60 -2.09
CA GLY A 265 0.30 -32.62 -1.01
C GLY A 265 -0.48 -31.37 -1.45
N THR A 266 -0.80 -30.53 -0.47
CA THR A 266 -1.35 -29.18 -0.67
C THR A 266 -0.30 -28.16 -0.28
N SER A 267 -0.15 -27.10 -1.07
CA SER A 267 0.75 -25.98 -0.76
C SER A 267 -0.10 -24.77 -0.39
N ILE A 268 0.23 -24.11 0.72
CA ILE A 268 -0.44 -22.90 1.20
C ILE A 268 0.57 -21.76 1.15
N ILE A 269 0.20 -20.65 0.53
CA ILE A 269 1.01 -19.43 0.44
C ILE A 269 0.22 -18.32 1.13
N VAL A 270 0.82 -17.69 2.13
CA VAL A 270 0.25 -16.52 2.81
C VAL A 270 0.94 -15.29 2.24
N CYS A 271 0.17 -14.40 1.61
CA CYS A 271 0.67 -13.23 0.90
C CYS A 271 -0.39 -12.11 0.88
N ASN A 272 0.01 -10.90 0.53
CA ASN A 272 -0.91 -9.79 0.25
C ASN A 272 -1.77 -10.15 -0.98
N PRO A 273 -3.10 -9.94 -1.00
CA PRO A 273 -3.92 -10.28 -2.16
C PRO A 273 -3.63 -9.45 -3.44
N LEU A 274 -2.73 -8.48 -3.37
CA LEU A 274 -2.39 -7.59 -4.47
C LEU A 274 -0.88 -7.60 -4.76
N GLY A 275 -0.50 -7.05 -5.92
CA GLY A 275 0.91 -6.92 -6.32
C GLY A 275 1.54 -8.26 -6.69
N ILE A 276 2.62 -8.63 -5.98
CA ILE A 276 3.49 -9.79 -6.26
C ILE A 276 2.74 -11.13 -6.34
N THR A 277 1.55 -11.22 -5.75
CA THR A 277 0.70 -12.40 -5.79
C THR A 277 0.30 -12.79 -7.21
N TYR A 278 0.12 -11.82 -8.12
CA TYR A 278 -0.17 -12.14 -9.52
C TYR A 278 1.02 -12.80 -10.20
N ASP A 279 2.23 -12.30 -9.95
CA ASP A 279 3.47 -12.88 -10.49
C ASP A 279 3.72 -14.29 -9.93
N LEU A 280 3.38 -14.52 -8.65
CA LEU A 280 3.43 -15.85 -8.05
C LEU A 280 2.44 -16.81 -8.71
N LEU A 281 1.19 -16.39 -8.94
CA LEU A 281 0.18 -17.21 -9.58
C LEU A 281 0.59 -17.60 -11.00
N GLU A 282 1.06 -16.63 -11.80
CA GLU A 282 1.54 -16.88 -13.15
C GLU A 282 2.80 -17.77 -13.15
N GLY A 283 3.78 -17.45 -12.30
CA GLY A 283 5.03 -18.21 -12.19
C GLY A 283 4.81 -19.67 -11.78
N ILE A 284 3.93 -19.92 -10.80
CA ILE A 284 3.55 -21.27 -10.38
C ILE A 284 2.87 -22.02 -11.53
N ASN A 285 1.91 -21.40 -12.21
CA ASN A 285 1.22 -22.01 -13.35
C ASN A 285 2.20 -22.39 -14.47
N ASN A 286 3.08 -21.47 -14.86
CA ASN A 286 4.09 -21.72 -15.88
C ASN A 286 5.03 -22.86 -15.48
N HIS A 287 5.48 -22.89 -14.22
CA HIS A 287 6.38 -23.93 -13.72
C HIS A 287 5.73 -25.32 -13.63
N LEU A 288 4.45 -25.40 -13.23
CA LEU A 288 3.70 -26.66 -13.19
C LEU A 288 3.43 -27.20 -14.59
N ASN A 289 3.09 -26.33 -15.54
CA ASN A 289 2.93 -26.69 -16.94
C ASN A 289 4.25 -27.22 -17.53
N ALA A 290 5.37 -26.54 -17.28
CA ALA A 290 6.69 -27.01 -17.68
C ALA A 290 7.09 -28.34 -17.02
N SER A 291 6.58 -28.62 -15.82
CA SER A 291 6.78 -29.88 -15.09
C SER A 291 5.83 -31.00 -15.49
N ASN A 292 5.01 -30.82 -16.55
CA ASN A 292 3.98 -31.76 -17.01
C ASN A 292 2.94 -32.10 -15.93
N ILE A 293 2.55 -31.12 -15.11
CA ILE A 293 1.45 -31.23 -14.14
C ILE A 293 0.35 -30.21 -14.51
N PRO A 294 -0.26 -30.33 -15.71
CA PRO A 294 -1.35 -29.43 -16.08
C PRO A 294 -2.60 -29.71 -15.24
N GLY A 295 -3.41 -28.68 -15.00
CA GLY A 295 -4.73 -28.83 -14.35
C GLY A 295 -4.70 -28.86 -12.82
N SER A 296 -3.67 -28.29 -12.19
CA SER A 296 -3.66 -28.07 -10.74
C SER A 296 -4.78 -27.09 -10.34
N GLN A 297 -5.43 -27.32 -9.20
CA GLN A 297 -6.47 -26.43 -8.68
C GLN A 297 -5.86 -25.29 -7.88
N TYR A 298 -6.37 -24.08 -8.09
CA TYR A 298 -5.97 -22.87 -7.38
C TYR A 298 -7.14 -22.35 -6.55
N TRP A 299 -6.84 -21.97 -5.31
CA TRP A 299 -7.80 -21.36 -4.39
C TRP A 299 -7.21 -20.03 -3.92
N PHE A 300 -7.83 -18.92 -4.34
CA PHE A 300 -7.45 -17.59 -3.88
C PHE A 300 -8.50 -17.10 -2.88
N VAL A 301 -8.10 -17.07 -1.60
CA VAL A 301 -8.97 -16.72 -0.47
C VAL A 301 -8.71 -15.27 -0.07
N SER A 302 -9.60 -14.37 -0.49
CA SER A 302 -9.66 -12.97 -0.06
C SER A 302 -11.05 -12.41 -0.36
N PRO A 303 -11.66 -11.56 0.49
CA PRO A 303 -12.94 -10.93 0.19
C PRO A 303 -12.94 -10.05 -1.06
N VAL A 304 -11.78 -9.62 -1.56
CA VAL A 304 -11.65 -8.86 -2.81
C VAL A 304 -11.13 -9.67 -4.01
N ALA A 305 -10.78 -10.94 -3.83
CA ALA A 305 -10.08 -11.75 -4.84
C ALA A 305 -10.75 -11.76 -6.23
N GLU A 306 -12.07 -11.94 -6.29
CA GLU A 306 -12.79 -11.99 -7.58
C GLU A 306 -12.62 -10.68 -8.37
N LYS A 307 -12.80 -9.54 -7.69
CA LYS A 307 -12.73 -8.22 -8.33
C LYS A 307 -11.30 -7.89 -8.76
N THR A 308 -10.32 -8.21 -7.93
CA THR A 308 -8.91 -7.83 -8.18
C THR A 308 -8.28 -8.68 -9.29
N ILE A 309 -8.65 -9.96 -9.41
CA ILE A 309 -8.26 -10.82 -10.54
C ILE A 309 -8.91 -10.33 -11.85
N GLN A 310 -10.22 -10.04 -11.83
CA GLN A 310 -10.90 -9.52 -13.02
C GLN A 310 -10.28 -8.21 -13.49
N PHE A 311 -9.94 -7.32 -12.56
CA PHE A 311 -9.31 -6.05 -12.86
C PHE A 311 -7.88 -6.21 -13.41
N GLY A 312 -7.08 -7.13 -12.86
CA GLY A 312 -5.74 -7.43 -13.38
C GLY A 312 -5.75 -7.89 -14.85
N ASN A 313 -6.78 -8.61 -15.27
CA ASN A 313 -6.94 -9.00 -16.69
C ASN A 313 -7.27 -7.81 -17.61
N ILE A 314 -7.86 -6.74 -17.09
CA ILE A 314 -8.20 -5.53 -17.86
C ILE A 314 -6.99 -4.60 -17.95
N MET A 315 -6.20 -4.51 -16.88
CA MET A 315 -5.07 -3.57 -16.76
C MET A 315 -3.74 -4.12 -17.28
N GLY A 316 -3.76 -5.05 -18.24
CA GLY A 316 -2.54 -5.69 -18.75
C GLY A 316 -1.53 -4.78 -19.45
N GLU A 317 -1.90 -3.52 -19.74
CA GLU A 317 -1.02 -2.50 -20.33
C GLU A 317 -0.15 -1.74 -19.31
N TRP A 318 -0.45 -1.89 -18.02
CA TRP A 318 0.17 -1.17 -16.89
C TRP A 318 1.37 -1.88 -16.25
#